data_AF-A0A4S4LCU4-F1
#
_entry.id   AF-A0A4S4LCU4-F1
#
_cell.length_a   1.000
_cell.length_b   1.000
_cell.length_c   1.000
_cell.angle_alpha   90.00
_cell.angle_beta   90.00
_cell.angle_gamma   90.00
#
_symmetry.space_group_name_H-M   'P 1'
#
loop_
_entity.id
_entity.type
_entity.pdbx_description
1 polymer ?
#
loop_
_entity_poly.entity_id
_entity_poly.type
_entity_poly.pdbx_seq_one_letter_code
_entity_poly.pdbx_strand_id
1 'polypeptide(L)'
;MNHPTLDFELDSEGKPIRNPYTGYQVTPLAREARHQEYMERAKKKAPMSQLPDDFNVKLNPKAPKLYFGLPFNYEEHIVPYAKAHDLVYYLDRYPNEINPVDTIPAVLDYLEYCCDAKLYFKLPFGPSLQGMIALYSNYTMEEDHLLPDDEKEVIKIIKKELGIDIEAKWYWDRFQASQHT
;
A
#
# COMPACT_ATOMS: atom_id res chain seq x y z
N MET A 1 27.86 0.51 19.62
CA MET A 1 27.98 -0.30 18.38
C MET A 1 27.26 0.47 17.29
N ASN A 2 27.90 0.75 16.15
CA ASN A 2 27.21 1.40 15.03
C ASN A 2 26.06 0.49 14.59
N HIS A 3 24.84 1.01 14.58
CA HIS A 3 23.72 0.31 13.96
C HIS A 3 24.00 0.29 12.45
N PRO A 4 24.26 -0.89 11.85
CA PRO A 4 24.69 -0.99 10.45
C PRO A 4 23.64 -0.44 9.47
N THR A 5 22.41 -0.17 9.93
CA THR A 5 21.34 0.42 9.13
C THR A 5 21.46 1.92 8.90
N LEU A 6 22.40 2.63 9.53
CA LEU A 6 22.56 4.08 9.40
C LEU A 6 23.83 4.49 8.63
N ASP A 7 24.53 3.56 7.99
CA ASP A 7 25.72 3.87 7.21
C ASP A 7 25.36 4.43 5.83
N PHE A 8 25.85 5.64 5.55
CA PHE A 8 25.66 6.35 4.28
C PHE A 8 26.88 6.22 3.37
N GLU A 9 26.65 6.21 2.06
CA GLU A 9 27.74 6.42 1.10
C GLU A 9 28.20 7.86 1.17
N LEU A 10 29.52 8.07 1.18
CA LEU A 10 30.14 9.38 1.29
C LEU A 10 30.75 9.79 -0.06
N ASP A 11 30.67 11.07 -0.37
CA ASP A 11 31.37 11.67 -1.52
C ASP A 11 32.88 11.83 -1.25
N SER A 12 33.61 12.40 -2.21
CA SER A 12 35.05 12.67 -2.09
C SER A 12 35.42 13.65 -0.97
N GLU A 13 34.46 14.38 -0.41
CA GLU A 13 34.65 15.31 0.71
C GLU A 13 34.24 14.66 2.06
N GLY A 14 33.82 13.40 2.05
CA GLY A 14 33.37 12.69 3.24
C GLY A 14 31.93 13.04 3.67
N LYS A 15 31.10 13.62 2.79
CA LYS A 15 29.71 13.97 3.09
C LYS A 15 28.74 12.94 2.52
N PRO A 16 27.60 12.65 3.19
CA PRO A 16 26.60 11.74 2.67
C PRO A 16 26.08 12.13 1.28
N ILE A 17 26.11 11.19 0.34
CA ILE A 17 25.59 11.37 -1.02
C ILE A 17 24.07 11.53 -0.94
N ARG A 18 23.54 12.60 -1.55
CA ARG A 18 22.10 12.89 -1.53
C ARG A 18 21.36 11.99 -2.53
N ASN A 19 20.27 11.38 -2.08
CA ASN A 19 19.31 10.68 -2.94
C ASN A 19 17.99 11.48 -2.97
N PRO A 20 17.48 11.89 -4.15
CA PRO A 20 16.28 12.72 -4.23
C PRO A 20 15.01 12.02 -3.74
N TYR A 21 14.99 10.69 -3.69
CA TYR A 21 13.83 9.89 -3.27
C TYR A 21 13.91 9.45 -1.80
N THR A 22 15.11 9.20 -1.28
CA THR A 22 15.31 8.66 0.09
C THR A 22 16.07 9.60 1.03
N GLY A 23 16.39 10.82 0.59
CA GLY A 23 17.20 11.79 1.31
C GLY A 23 18.70 11.57 1.12
N TYR A 24 19.22 10.43 1.60
CA TYR A 24 20.63 10.06 1.46
C TYR A 24 20.79 8.63 0.94
N GLN A 25 21.88 8.39 0.21
CA GLN A 25 22.28 7.08 -0.28
C GLN A 25 22.92 6.29 0.85
N VAL A 26 22.36 5.11 1.13
CA VAL A 26 22.90 4.19 2.12
C VAL A 26 23.86 3.21 1.47
N THR A 27 24.83 2.74 2.24
CA THR A 27 25.77 1.72 1.75
C THR A 27 25.01 0.44 1.36
N PRO A 28 25.57 -0.39 0.45
CA PRO A 28 24.97 -1.68 0.12
C PRO A 28 24.74 -2.57 1.35
N LEU A 29 25.66 -2.54 2.32
CA LEU A 29 25.54 -3.27 3.58
C LEU A 29 24.38 -2.75 4.44
N ALA A 30 24.25 -1.43 4.59
CA ALA A 30 23.13 -0.82 5.31
C ALA A 30 21.79 -1.10 4.63
N ARG A 31 21.76 -1.08 3.30
CA ARG A 31 20.57 -1.43 2.51
C ARG A 31 20.16 -2.88 2.73
N GLU A 32 21.10 -3.81 2.69
CA GLU A 32 20.84 -5.23 2.96
C GLU A 32 20.34 -5.44 4.40
N ALA A 33 21.00 -4.83 5.39
CA ALA A 33 20.56 -4.89 6.79
C ALA A 33 19.13 -4.36 6.97
N ARG A 34 18.80 -3.20 6.37
CA ARG A 34 17.43 -2.66 6.36
C ARG A 34 16.43 -3.58 5.68
N HIS A 35 16.82 -4.21 4.56
CA HIS A 35 15.99 -5.17 3.86
C HIS A 35 15.67 -6.37 4.75
N GLN A 36 16.70 -6.97 5.38
CA GLN A 36 16.52 -8.09 6.31
C GLN A 36 15.63 -7.72 7.51
N GLU A 37 15.86 -6.56 8.14
CA GLU A 37 15.00 -6.07 9.23
C GLU A 37 13.55 -5.87 8.78
N TYR A 38 13.34 -5.34 7.57
CA TYR A 38 12.01 -5.19 6.98
C TYR A 38 11.33 -6.54 6.78
N MET A 39 12.05 -7.53 6.24
CA MET A 39 11.53 -8.89 6.03
C MET A 39 11.14 -9.56 7.35
N GLU A 40 11.98 -9.45 8.38
CA GLU A 40 11.67 -10.01 9.71
C GLU A 40 10.45 -9.36 10.36
N ARG A 41 10.31 -8.04 10.21
CA ARG A 41 9.11 -7.33 10.67
C ARG A 41 7.86 -7.73 9.90
N ALA A 42 7.97 -7.94 8.59
CA ALA A 42 6.85 -8.35 7.76
C ALA A 42 6.33 -9.74 8.12
N LYS A 43 7.21 -10.68 8.50
CA LYS A 43 6.81 -11.99 9.01
C LYS A 43 5.90 -11.88 10.25
N LYS A 44 6.13 -10.90 11.12
CA LYS A 44 5.31 -10.64 12.31
C LYS A 44 4.01 -9.89 12.02
N LYS A 45 3.88 -9.31 10.82
CA LYS A 45 2.76 -8.45 10.39
C LYS A 45 2.06 -9.04 9.17
N ALA A 46 1.83 -10.35 9.20
CA ALA A 46 1.13 -11.06 8.14
C ALA A 46 -0.31 -10.54 7.97
N PRO A 47 -0.87 -10.55 6.74
CA PRO A 47 -2.26 -10.21 6.51
C PRO A 47 -3.22 -11.17 7.22
N MET A 48 -4.34 -10.66 7.72
CA MET A 48 -5.28 -11.43 8.55
C MET A 48 -6.66 -11.51 7.88
N SER A 49 -7.29 -12.69 7.88
CA SER A 49 -8.65 -12.84 7.31
C SER A 49 -9.74 -12.21 8.16
N GLN A 50 -9.50 -12.08 9.46
CA GLN A 50 -10.42 -11.43 10.42
C GLN A 50 -9.64 -10.39 11.21
N LEU A 51 -10.34 -9.40 11.77
CA LEU A 51 -9.76 -8.40 12.64
C LEU A 51 -9.79 -8.90 14.10
N PRO A 52 -8.64 -9.15 14.75
CA PRO A 52 -8.59 -9.45 16.18
C PRO A 52 -9.17 -8.32 17.06
N ASP A 53 -9.74 -8.70 18.20
CA ASP A 53 -10.33 -7.76 19.17
C ASP A 53 -9.33 -6.70 19.68
N ASP A 54 -8.05 -7.05 19.81
CA ASP A 54 -6.98 -6.12 20.21
C ASP A 54 -6.82 -4.92 19.24
N PHE A 55 -7.32 -5.08 18.01
CA PHE A 55 -7.28 -4.05 16.97
C PHE A 55 -8.66 -3.42 16.69
N ASN A 56 -9.69 -3.84 17.41
CA ASN A 56 -11.00 -3.20 17.37
C ASN A 56 -10.93 -1.87 18.13
N VAL A 57 -11.10 -0.76 17.41
CA VAL A 57 -10.93 0.59 17.96
C VAL A 57 -11.95 0.91 19.06
N LYS A 58 -13.11 0.25 19.07
CA LYS A 58 -14.10 0.39 20.16
C LYS A 58 -13.59 -0.18 21.47
N LEU A 59 -12.81 -1.27 21.42
CA LEU A 59 -12.22 -1.93 22.59
C LEU A 59 -10.85 -1.33 22.94
N ASN A 60 -10.08 -0.95 21.92
CA ASN A 60 -8.76 -0.38 22.03
C ASN A 60 -8.61 0.87 21.13
N PRO A 61 -8.94 2.07 21.62
CA PRO A 61 -8.83 3.31 20.83
C PRO A 61 -7.41 3.64 20.34
N LYS A 62 -6.39 3.05 20.97
CA LYS A 62 -4.97 3.21 20.62
C LYS A 62 -4.46 2.09 19.72
N ALA A 63 -5.34 1.26 19.17
CA ALA A 63 -4.96 0.20 18.26
C ALA A 63 -4.16 0.77 17.07
N PRO A 64 -3.16 0.04 16.56
CA PRO A 64 -2.54 0.41 15.29
C PRO A 64 -3.60 0.45 14.18
N LYS A 65 -3.38 1.29 13.16
CA LYS A 65 -4.29 1.37 12.02
C LYS A 65 -4.06 0.19 11.06
N LEU A 66 -5.15 -0.49 10.72
CA LEU A 66 -5.22 -1.52 9.70
C LEU A 66 -6.32 -1.17 8.69
N TYR A 67 -6.19 -1.72 7.49
CA TYR A 67 -7.15 -1.56 6.42
C TYR A 67 -7.58 -2.91 5.87
N PHE A 68 -8.86 -3.02 5.54
CA PHE A 68 -9.41 -4.18 4.86
C PHE A 68 -9.50 -3.91 3.35
N GLY A 69 -8.95 -4.79 2.53
CA GLY A 69 -8.92 -4.57 1.08
C GLY A 69 -8.12 -5.59 0.27
N LEU A 70 -7.91 -5.24 -0.99
CA LEU A 70 -7.25 -6.05 -2.01
C LEU A 70 -5.92 -5.39 -2.43
N PRO A 71 -4.76 -5.95 -2.06
CA PRO A 71 -3.50 -5.42 -2.52
C PRO A 71 -3.28 -5.70 -4.00
N PHE A 72 -2.43 -4.89 -4.63
CA PHE A 72 -2.10 -5.01 -6.03
C PHE A 72 -0.65 -4.63 -6.33
N ASN A 73 -0.22 -5.02 -7.51
CA ASN A 73 1.00 -4.57 -8.17
C ASN A 73 0.64 -3.57 -9.29
N TYR A 74 1.39 -2.48 -9.38
CA TYR A 74 1.16 -1.39 -10.33
C TYR A 74 1.23 -1.84 -11.79
N GLU A 75 2.29 -2.55 -12.17
CA GLU A 75 2.54 -2.93 -13.58
C GLU A 75 1.58 -4.02 -14.05
N GLU A 76 1.16 -4.89 -13.13
CA GLU A 76 0.29 -6.03 -13.45
C GLU A 76 -1.19 -5.64 -13.45
N HIS A 77 -1.62 -4.69 -12.61
CA HIS A 77 -3.05 -4.43 -12.39
C HIS A 77 -3.45 -2.99 -12.71
N ILE A 78 -2.69 -1.98 -12.25
CA ILE A 78 -3.08 -0.56 -12.40
C ILE A 78 -2.79 -0.03 -13.80
N VAL A 79 -1.58 -0.22 -14.31
CA VAL A 79 -1.19 0.29 -15.64
C VAL A 79 -2.05 -0.31 -16.75
N PRO A 80 -2.30 -1.63 -16.80
CA PRO A 80 -3.15 -2.22 -17.84
C PRO A 80 -4.59 -1.72 -17.74
N TYR A 81 -5.15 -1.62 -16.53
CA TYR A 81 -6.51 -1.13 -16.31
C TYR A 81 -6.66 0.33 -16.75
N ALA A 82 -5.75 1.20 -16.32
CA ALA A 82 -5.75 2.61 -16.71
C ALA A 82 -5.70 2.79 -18.24
N LYS A 83 -4.88 1.99 -18.94
CA LYS A 83 -4.82 2.00 -20.41
C LYS A 83 -6.11 1.49 -21.04
N ALA A 84 -6.69 0.42 -20.54
CA ALA A 84 -7.91 -0.18 -21.09
C ALA A 84 -9.14 0.74 -20.99
N HIS A 85 -9.13 1.67 -20.04
CA HIS A 85 -10.22 2.60 -19.76
C HIS A 85 -9.88 4.07 -20.10
N ASP A 86 -8.79 4.31 -20.83
CA ASP A 86 -8.32 5.65 -21.21
C ASP A 86 -8.15 6.63 -20.02
N LEU A 87 -7.79 6.13 -18.83
CA LEU A 87 -7.66 6.91 -17.58
C LEU A 87 -6.32 7.65 -17.46
N VAL A 88 -5.68 7.93 -18.58
CA VAL A 88 -4.28 8.32 -18.72
C VAL A 88 -4.09 9.86 -18.83
N TYR A 89 -5.16 10.63 -18.63
CA TYR A 89 -5.24 12.08 -18.88
C TYR A 89 -4.15 12.96 -18.23
N TYR A 90 -3.41 12.48 -17.22
CA TYR A 90 -2.34 13.23 -16.56
C TYR A 90 -0.93 13.02 -17.17
N LEU A 91 -0.80 12.22 -18.24
CA LEU A 91 0.51 11.81 -18.78
C LEU A 91 1.05 12.65 -19.96
N ASP A 92 0.36 13.72 -20.36
CA ASP A 92 0.82 14.64 -21.43
C ASP A 92 2.20 15.28 -21.14
N ARG A 93 2.72 15.13 -19.92
CA ARG A 93 4.05 15.61 -19.53
C ARG A 93 5.19 14.63 -19.88
N TYR A 94 4.90 13.33 -20.06
CA TYR A 94 5.89 12.29 -20.39
C TYR A 94 5.26 11.14 -21.22
N PRO A 95 5.19 11.26 -22.55
CA PRO A 95 4.42 10.34 -23.41
C PRO A 95 4.94 8.90 -23.47
N ASN A 96 6.14 8.62 -22.95
CA ASN A 96 6.80 7.31 -23.09
C ASN A 96 6.92 6.52 -21.79
N GLU A 97 6.55 7.08 -20.63
CA GLU A 97 6.67 6.42 -19.33
C GLU A 97 5.40 6.67 -18.52
N ILE A 98 4.53 5.65 -18.44
CA ILE A 98 3.41 5.71 -17.51
C ILE A 98 3.95 5.53 -16.10
N ASN A 99 3.95 6.61 -15.33
CA ASN A 99 4.15 6.51 -13.90
C ASN A 99 2.85 6.00 -13.26
N PRO A 100 2.81 4.76 -12.75
CA PRO A 100 1.58 4.18 -12.23
C PRO A 100 0.99 5.01 -11.08
N VAL A 101 1.85 5.67 -10.29
CA VAL A 101 1.42 6.49 -9.15
C VAL A 101 0.50 7.63 -9.58
N ASP A 102 0.77 8.22 -10.74
CA ASP A 102 0.00 9.35 -11.26
C ASP A 102 -1.38 8.91 -11.80
N THR A 103 -1.55 7.62 -12.10
CA THR A 103 -2.81 7.04 -12.60
C THR A 103 -3.76 6.56 -11.49
N ILE A 104 -3.24 6.36 -10.27
CA ILE A 104 -4.01 5.83 -9.15
C ILE A 104 -5.29 6.62 -8.86
N PRO A 105 -5.28 7.98 -8.82
CA PRO A 105 -6.50 8.73 -8.53
C PRO A 105 -7.61 8.46 -9.56
N ALA A 106 -7.28 8.48 -10.86
CA ALA A 106 -8.26 8.23 -11.92
C ALA A 106 -8.79 6.79 -11.89
N VAL A 107 -7.92 5.81 -11.61
CA VAL A 107 -8.33 4.41 -11.43
C VAL A 107 -9.24 4.27 -10.21
N LEU A 108 -8.91 4.92 -9.09
CA LEU A 108 -9.73 4.87 -7.88
C LEU A 108 -11.11 5.48 -8.13
N ASP A 109 -11.19 6.69 -8.70
CA ASP A 109 -12.45 7.37 -9.01
C ASP A 109 -13.34 6.52 -9.94
N TYR A 110 -12.73 5.87 -10.95
CA TYR A 110 -13.45 5.01 -11.87
C TYR A 110 -13.95 3.72 -11.20
N LEU A 111 -13.16 3.12 -10.31
CA LEU A 111 -13.59 1.96 -9.51
C LEU A 111 -14.72 2.33 -8.54
N GLU A 112 -14.65 3.49 -7.89
CA GLU A 112 -15.73 3.98 -7.02
C GLU A 112 -17.03 4.12 -7.81
N TYR A 113 -16.96 4.67 -9.04
CA TYR A 113 -18.10 4.74 -9.95
C TYR A 113 -18.65 3.36 -10.32
N CYS A 114 -17.78 2.39 -10.66
CA CYS A 114 -18.20 1.03 -11.00
C CYS A 114 -18.85 0.28 -9.83
N CYS A 115 -18.38 0.53 -8.62
CA CYS A 115 -18.84 -0.12 -7.39
C CYS A 115 -20.03 0.58 -6.73
N ASP A 116 -20.31 1.84 -7.08
CA ASP A 116 -21.19 2.76 -6.32
C ASP A 116 -20.84 2.77 -4.81
N ALA A 117 -19.54 2.73 -4.52
CA ALA A 117 -19.02 2.63 -3.17
C ALA A 117 -17.74 3.45 -3.02
N LYS A 118 -17.56 4.03 -1.84
CA LYS A 118 -16.33 4.75 -1.49
C LYS A 118 -15.18 3.77 -1.29
N LEU A 119 -14.03 4.06 -1.88
CA LEU A 119 -12.83 3.25 -1.84
C LEU A 119 -11.63 4.11 -1.45
N TYR A 120 -10.54 3.46 -1.05
CA TYR A 120 -9.34 4.17 -0.64
C TYR A 120 -8.09 3.52 -1.20
N PHE A 121 -7.22 4.32 -1.82
CA PHE A 121 -5.85 3.88 -2.08
C PHE A 121 -5.03 3.89 -0.78
N LYS A 122 -4.36 2.78 -0.47
CA LYS A 122 -3.45 2.65 0.67
C LYS A 122 -2.20 1.87 0.33
N LEU A 123 -1.16 2.09 1.14
CA LEU A 123 0.09 1.35 1.07
C LEU A 123 0.12 0.30 2.19
N PRO A 124 -0.16 -0.97 1.91
CA PRO A 124 -0.05 -2.02 2.91
C PRO A 124 1.41 -2.29 3.25
N PHE A 125 1.65 -2.73 4.48
CA PHE A 125 2.94 -3.22 4.93
C PHE A 125 3.11 -4.68 4.50
N GLY A 126 4.19 -4.98 3.77
CA GLY A 126 4.53 -6.33 3.35
C GLY A 126 5.52 -6.34 2.19
N PRO A 127 6.40 -7.35 2.10
CA PRO A 127 7.32 -7.49 0.98
C PRO A 127 6.51 -7.70 -0.29
N SER A 128 6.84 -6.94 -1.32
CA SER A 128 6.22 -7.02 -2.65
C SER A 128 4.82 -6.40 -2.79
N LEU A 129 4.22 -5.85 -1.73
CA LEU A 129 2.96 -5.13 -1.88
C LEU A 129 3.24 -3.69 -2.33
N GLN A 130 2.70 -3.27 -3.47
CA GLN A 130 2.95 -1.94 -4.01
C GLN A 130 1.83 -0.96 -3.67
N GLY A 131 0.58 -1.42 -3.67
CA GLY A 131 -0.59 -0.66 -3.29
C GLY A 131 -1.74 -1.57 -2.86
N MET A 132 -2.86 -0.96 -2.47
CA MET A 132 -4.11 -1.64 -2.13
C MET A 132 -5.30 -0.74 -2.38
N ILE A 133 -6.38 -1.33 -2.89
CA ILE A 133 -7.72 -0.74 -2.82
C ILE A 133 -8.35 -1.23 -1.52
N ALA A 134 -8.53 -0.31 -0.57
CA ALA A 134 -9.13 -0.55 0.72
C ALA A 134 -10.59 -0.12 0.72
N LEU A 135 -11.45 -0.91 1.37
CA LEU A 135 -12.85 -0.56 1.57
C LEU A 135 -13.00 0.32 2.80
N TYR A 136 -12.29 -0.02 3.89
CA TYR A 136 -12.32 0.75 5.13
C TYR A 136 -11.12 0.42 6.02
N SER A 137 -11.01 1.11 7.15
CA SER A 137 -10.04 0.84 8.20
C SER A 137 -10.72 0.36 9.48
N ASN A 138 -9.96 -0.18 10.43
CA ASN A 138 -10.48 -0.46 11.77
C ASN A 138 -11.01 0.79 12.50
N TYR A 139 -10.68 1.99 12.01
CA TYR A 139 -11.19 3.27 12.51
C TYR A 139 -12.45 3.77 11.79
N THR A 140 -12.71 3.31 10.57
CA THR A 140 -13.84 3.78 9.75
C THR A 140 -14.88 2.70 9.49
N MET A 141 -14.62 1.45 9.88
CA MET A 141 -15.53 0.31 9.68
C MET A 141 -16.90 0.45 10.34
N GLU A 142 -17.12 1.39 11.26
CA GLU A 142 -18.46 1.64 11.78
C GLU A 142 -19.33 2.44 10.80
N GLU A 143 -18.69 3.31 10.00
CA GLU A 143 -19.36 4.22 9.08
C GLU A 143 -19.34 3.68 7.64
N ASP A 144 -18.20 3.11 7.23
CA ASP A 144 -17.93 2.71 5.84
C ASP A 144 -18.24 1.22 5.56
N HIS A 145 -18.54 0.41 6.58
CA HIS A 145 -18.77 -1.02 6.39
C HIS A 145 -20.11 -1.26 5.70
N LEU A 146 -20.01 -1.85 4.51
CA LEU A 146 -21.13 -2.15 3.65
C LEU A 146 -21.93 -3.34 4.20
N LEU A 147 -23.16 -3.51 3.71
CA LEU A 147 -23.89 -4.74 3.98
C LEU A 147 -23.11 -5.94 3.39
N PRO A 148 -23.18 -7.14 4.00
CA PRO A 148 -22.34 -8.27 3.60
C PRO A 148 -22.43 -8.67 2.13
N ASP A 149 -23.59 -8.47 1.48
CA ASP A 149 -23.74 -8.81 0.07
C ASP A 149 -23.25 -7.69 -0.86
N ASP A 150 -23.40 -6.43 -0.45
CA ASP A 150 -22.83 -5.28 -1.16
C ASP A 150 -21.29 -5.32 -1.10
N GLU A 151 -20.71 -5.63 0.06
CA GLU A 151 -19.26 -5.82 0.21
C GLU A 151 -18.72 -6.90 -0.72
N LYS A 152 -19.40 -8.06 -0.79
CA LYS A 152 -19.00 -9.14 -1.70
C LYS A 152 -19.06 -8.69 -3.16
N GLU A 153 -20.09 -7.94 -3.55
CA GLU A 153 -20.21 -7.46 -4.92
C GLU A 153 -19.14 -6.43 -5.25
N VAL A 154 -18.85 -5.49 -4.35
CA VAL A 154 -17.75 -4.52 -4.49
C VAL A 154 -16.40 -5.24 -4.64
N ILE A 155 -16.09 -6.20 -3.76
CA ILE A 155 -14.86 -7.00 -3.84
C ILE A 155 -14.77 -7.74 -5.18
N LYS A 156 -15.88 -8.32 -5.64
CA LYS A 156 -15.96 -9.04 -6.91
C LYS A 156 -15.76 -8.12 -8.11
N ILE A 157 -16.33 -6.91 -8.09
CA ILE A 157 -16.10 -5.89 -9.12
C ILE A 157 -14.62 -5.52 -9.13
N ILE A 158 -14.02 -5.15 -8.00
CA ILE A 158 -12.59 -4.78 -7.94
C ILE A 158 -11.70 -5.92 -8.44
N LYS A 159 -11.95 -7.16 -8.01
CA LYS A 159 -11.22 -8.35 -8.49
C LYS A 159 -11.30 -8.49 -10.01
N LYS A 160 -12.50 -8.35 -10.58
CA LYS A 160 -12.72 -8.45 -12.02
C LYS A 160 -12.05 -7.32 -12.79
N GLU A 161 -12.28 -6.08 -12.38
CA GLU A 161 -11.78 -4.89 -13.06
C GLU A 161 -10.24 -4.85 -13.05
N LEU A 162 -9.62 -5.12 -11.90
CA LEU A 162 -8.17 -5.10 -11.77
C LEU A 162 -7.49 -6.43 -12.12
N GLY A 163 -8.23 -7.49 -12.42
CA GLY A 163 -7.67 -8.82 -12.70
C GLY A 163 -6.98 -9.45 -11.47
N ILE A 164 -7.48 -9.17 -10.27
CA ILE A 164 -6.90 -9.62 -8.99
C ILE A 164 -7.54 -10.96 -8.58
N ASP A 165 -6.71 -11.98 -8.33
CA ASP A 165 -7.14 -13.30 -7.85
C ASP A 165 -6.62 -13.59 -6.43
N ILE A 166 -6.93 -12.72 -5.49
CA ILE A 166 -6.62 -12.90 -4.07
C ILE A 166 -7.79 -12.48 -3.19
N GLU A 167 -7.91 -13.09 -2.02
CA GLU A 167 -8.94 -12.70 -1.04
C GLU A 167 -8.61 -11.37 -0.36
N ALA A 168 -9.67 -10.59 -0.11
CA ALA A 168 -9.56 -9.39 0.70
C ALA A 168 -9.19 -9.76 2.14
N LYS A 169 -8.24 -9.02 2.73
CA LYS A 169 -7.71 -9.27 4.07
C LYS A 169 -7.44 -7.95 4.78
N TRP A 170 -7.16 -8.06 6.07
CA TRP A 170 -6.65 -6.96 6.89
C TRP A 170 -5.15 -6.83 6.74
N TYR A 171 -4.70 -5.64 6.36
CA TYR A 171 -3.30 -5.28 6.18
C TYR A 171 -2.91 -4.14 7.13
N TRP A 172 -1.68 -4.22 7.61
CA TRP A 172 -1.08 -3.18 8.43
C TRP A 172 -0.76 -1.95 7.58
N ASP A 173 -1.04 -0.75 8.09
CA ASP A 173 -0.63 0.50 7.43
C ASP A 173 0.90 0.60 7.35
N ARG A 174 1.48 0.88 6.17
CA ARG A 174 2.94 0.94 5.99
C ARG A 174 3.62 1.95 6.91
N PHE A 175 3.01 3.12 7.13
CA PHE A 175 3.64 4.23 7.83
C PHE A 175 3.51 4.12 9.35
N GLN A 176 2.42 3.54 9.85
CA GLN A 176 2.30 3.22 11.28
C GLN A 176 3.00 1.91 11.65
N ALA A 177 3.03 0.92 10.75
CA ALA A 177 3.74 -0.33 10.99
C ALA A 177 5.25 -0.15 11.16
N SER A 178 5.84 0.95 10.66
CA SER A 178 7.23 1.33 10.90
C SER A 178 7.55 1.88 12.29
N GLN A 179 6.55 2.26 13.07
CA GLN A 179 6.76 2.91 14.37
C GLN A 179 6.60 1.97 15.57
N HIS A 180 5.97 0.81 15.37
CA HIS A 180 5.76 -0.19 16.40
C HIS A 180 6.67 -1.40 16.13
N THR A 181 7.83 -1.41 16.81
CA THR A 181 8.83 -2.49 16.91
C THR A 181 8.79 -3.12 18.29
#